data_AF-A0A3D4VWK3-F1
#
_entry.id   AF-A0A3D4VWK3-F1
#
_cell.length_a   1.000
_cell.length_b   1.000
_cell.length_c   1.000
_cell.angle_alpha   90.00
_cell.angle_beta   90.00
_cell.angle_gamma   90.00
#
_symmetry.space_group_name_H-M   'P 1'
#
loop_
_entity.id
_entity.type
_entity.pdbx_description
1 polymer ?
#
loop_
_entity_poly.entity_id
_entity_poly.type
_entity_poly.pdbx_seq_one_letter_code
_entity_poly.pdbx_strand_id
1 'polypeptide(L)'
;MKAKNSHTRQIILLIICLFFALGVVFGTFCAIKYNVNTATATAPQTVPQAIFIFGKFVFAIWLIGFFPFGIFFVPPVAAFCGYSYGISSTAFLLSKDSVMFAHFSVKYLLYTIALVLSACASMHLCFNTYKSSKNPKIILPREKQRILIEYIIILLISFLPLSLGVGLEFFT
;
A
#
# COMPACT_ATOMS: atom_id res chain seq x y z
N MET A 1 -27.76 -11.65 -7.94
CA MET A 1 -26.34 -11.68 -8.37
C MET A 1 -25.36 -10.81 -7.53
N LYS A 2 -25.78 -10.06 -6.49
CA LYS A 2 -24.90 -9.19 -5.68
C LYS A 2 -23.89 -9.92 -4.76
N ALA A 3 -24.25 -11.09 -4.23
CA ALA A 3 -23.44 -11.78 -3.21
C ALA A 3 -22.08 -12.31 -3.71
N LYS A 4 -21.99 -12.75 -4.97
CA LYS A 4 -20.77 -13.37 -5.53
C LYS A 4 -19.61 -12.37 -5.72
N ASN A 5 -19.92 -11.10 -5.97
CA ASN A 5 -18.91 -10.04 -6.08
C ASN A 5 -18.34 -9.63 -4.70
N SER A 6 -19.10 -9.80 -3.61
CA SER A 6 -18.64 -9.49 -2.25
C SER A 6 -17.52 -10.43 -1.79
N HIS A 7 -17.73 -11.74 -1.95
CA HIS A 7 -16.73 -12.76 -1.62
C HIS A 7 -15.42 -12.59 -2.40
N THR A 8 -15.51 -12.27 -3.70
CA THR A 8 -14.32 -12.07 -4.52
C THR A 8 -13.49 -10.87 -4.05
N ARG A 9 -14.15 -9.77 -3.64
CA ARG A 9 -13.48 -8.60 -3.07
C ARG A 9 -12.81 -8.92 -1.73
N GLN A 10 -13.48 -9.69 -0.87
CA GLN A 10 -12.92 -10.11 0.41
C GLN A 10 -11.67 -10.98 0.23
N ILE A 11 -11.69 -11.93 -0.73
CA ILE A 11 -10.52 -12.79 -1.03
C ILE A 11 -9.34 -11.96 -1.52
N ILE A 12 -9.56 -11.00 -2.44
CA ILE A 12 -8.51 -10.11 -2.94
C ILE A 12 -7.87 -9.31 -1.81
N LEU A 13 -8.69 -8.77 -0.91
CA LEU A 13 -8.23 -7.98 0.24
C LEU A 13 -7.41 -8.86 1.20
N LEU A 14 -7.87 -10.08 1.46
CA LEU A 14 -7.18 -11.05 2.32
C LEU A 14 -5.83 -11.45 1.74
N ILE A 15 -5.73 -11.67 0.42
CA ILE A 15 -4.46 -11.94 -0.26
C ILE A 15 -3.49 -10.77 -0.08
N ILE A 16 -3.92 -9.53 -0.32
CA ILE A 16 -3.05 -8.35 -0.16
C ILE A 16 -2.56 -8.22 1.29
N CYS A 17 -3.47 -8.37 2.26
CA CYS A 17 -3.10 -8.33 3.68
C CYS A 17 -2.13 -9.44 4.06
N LEU A 18 -2.28 -10.64 3.51
CA LEU A 18 -1.41 -11.77 3.80
C LEU A 18 0.00 -11.55 3.22
N PHE A 19 0.12 -11.09 1.97
CA PHE A 19 1.41 -10.74 1.38
C PHE A 19 2.09 -9.59 2.12
N PHE A 20 1.31 -8.58 2.53
CA PHE A 20 1.82 -7.49 3.35
C PHE A 20 2.35 -8.02 4.69
N ALA A 21 1.58 -8.82 5.41
CA ALA A 21 1.97 -9.40 6.70
C ALA A 21 3.21 -10.29 6.59
N LEU A 22 3.31 -11.13 5.55
CA LEU A 22 4.51 -11.92 5.26
C LEU A 22 5.72 -11.03 5.02
N GLY A 23 5.56 -9.94 4.28
CA GLY A 23 6.57 -8.91 4.10
C GLY A 23 7.06 -8.36 5.43
N VAL A 24 6.14 -7.96 6.32
CA VAL A 24 6.46 -7.44 7.66
C VAL A 24 7.30 -8.45 8.44
N VAL A 25 6.83 -9.70 8.55
CA VAL A 25 7.54 -10.77 9.28
C VAL A 25 8.95 -11.00 8.72
N PHE A 26 9.10 -10.96 7.39
CA PHE A 26 10.40 -11.15 6.77
C PHE A 26 11.35 -9.96 7.01
N GLY A 27 10.80 -8.74 6.99
CA GLY A 27 11.53 -7.51 7.28
C GLY A 27 12.00 -7.44 8.73
N THR A 28 11.13 -7.79 9.69
CA THR A 28 11.49 -7.83 11.11
C THR A 28 12.57 -8.88 11.37
N PHE A 29 12.43 -10.08 10.80
CA PHE A 29 13.43 -11.14 10.95
C PHE A 29 14.80 -10.73 10.38
N CYS A 30 14.83 -10.06 9.22
CA CYS A 30 16.07 -9.52 8.66
C CYS A 30 16.69 -8.46 9.57
N ALA A 31 15.91 -7.51 10.06
CA ALA A 31 16.42 -6.44 10.93
C ALA A 31 17.02 -6.98 12.25
N ILE A 32 16.39 -8.00 12.85
CA ILE A 32 16.91 -8.68 14.04
C ILE A 32 18.19 -9.45 13.69
N LYS A 33 18.17 -10.27 12.64
CA LYS A 33 19.30 -11.15 12.27
C LYS A 33 20.56 -10.36 11.89
N TYR A 34 20.40 -9.27 11.14
CA TYR A 34 21.52 -8.46 10.69
C TYR A 34 21.90 -7.37 11.68
N ASN A 35 21.25 -7.34 12.87
CA ASN A 35 21.39 -6.32 13.89
C ASN A 35 21.57 -4.95 13.25
N VAL A 36 20.56 -4.55 12.48
CA VAL A 36 20.58 -3.30 11.70
C VAL A 36 20.55 -2.14 12.71
N ASN A 37 21.71 -1.89 13.32
CA ASN A 37 21.97 -0.80 14.23
C ASN A 37 21.91 0.47 13.41
N THR A 38 21.03 1.37 13.83
CA THR A 38 20.98 2.81 13.52
C THR A 38 22.11 3.33 12.62
N ALA A 39 21.95 3.15 11.32
CA ALA A 39 22.74 3.83 10.29
C ALA A 39 21.98 3.64 8.97
N THR A 40 21.76 4.75 8.26
CA THR A 40 21.09 4.84 6.94
C THR A 40 19.56 4.74 6.92
N ALA A 41 18.86 5.05 8.02
CA ALA A 41 17.50 5.56 7.87
C ALA A 41 17.62 7.00 7.37
N THR A 42 17.66 7.18 6.05
CA THR A 42 17.28 8.43 5.39
C THR A 42 15.83 8.71 5.76
N ALA A 43 15.58 9.12 7.00
CA ALA A 43 14.33 9.75 7.35
C ALA A 43 14.26 11.01 6.49
N PRO A 44 13.24 11.17 5.64
CA PRO A 44 13.11 12.38 4.84
C PRO A 44 13.12 13.58 5.77
N GLN A 45 14.04 14.52 5.54
CA GLN A 45 14.18 15.71 6.37
C GLN A 45 13.18 16.81 6.01
N THR A 46 12.44 16.60 4.91
CA THR A 46 11.49 17.58 4.38
C THR A 46 10.24 16.89 3.82
N VAL A 47 9.09 17.55 3.99
CA VAL A 47 7.78 17.13 3.45
C VAL A 47 7.81 16.74 1.97
N PRO A 48 8.47 17.50 1.06
CA PRO A 48 8.55 17.13 -0.35
C PRO A 48 9.31 15.83 -0.55
N GLN A 49 10.37 15.58 0.23
CA GLN A 49 11.12 14.31 0.17
C GLN A 49 10.28 13.16 0.71
N ALA A 50 9.52 13.34 1.79
CA ALA A 50 8.64 12.31 2.32
C ALA A 50 7.53 11.95 1.33
N ILE A 51 6.85 12.95 0.78
CA ILE A 51 5.82 12.75 -0.25
C ILE A 51 6.43 12.10 -1.50
N PHE A 52 7.63 12.48 -1.92
CA PHE A 52 8.28 11.88 -3.08
C PHE A 52 8.71 10.42 -2.83
N ILE A 53 9.31 10.13 -1.68
CA ILE A 53 9.80 8.79 -1.32
C ILE A 53 8.65 7.81 -1.07
N PHE A 54 7.60 8.26 -0.39
CA PHE A 54 6.47 7.40 -0.02
C PHE A 54 5.37 7.42 -1.09
N GLY A 55 5.10 8.58 -1.69
CA GLY A 55 4.13 8.75 -2.76
C GLY A 55 4.51 8.03 -4.04
N LYS A 56 5.80 7.86 -4.36
CA LYS A 56 6.22 7.09 -5.55
C LYS A 56 5.73 5.64 -5.54
N PHE A 57 5.68 4.99 -4.38
CA PHE A 57 5.20 3.60 -4.31
C PHE A 57 3.68 3.52 -4.39
N VAL A 58 2.96 4.45 -3.75
CA VAL A 58 1.51 4.58 -3.88
C VAL A 58 1.13 4.85 -5.34
N PHE A 59 1.84 5.77 -5.99
CA PHE A 59 1.66 6.09 -7.40
C PHE A 59 2.06 4.93 -8.34
N ALA A 60 3.12 4.19 -8.03
CA ALA A 60 3.52 3.01 -8.80
C ALA A 60 2.49 1.89 -8.72
N ILE A 61 1.97 1.58 -7.52
CA ILE A 61 0.88 0.61 -7.33
C ILE A 61 -0.36 1.05 -8.12
N TRP A 62 -0.65 2.35 -8.11
CA TRP A 62 -1.75 2.92 -8.86
C TRP A 62 -1.55 2.81 -10.39
N LEU A 63 -0.36 3.12 -10.91
CA LEU A 63 -0.07 2.94 -12.33
C LEU A 63 -0.23 1.47 -12.78
N ILE A 64 0.17 0.53 -11.93
CA ILE A 64 0.00 -0.91 -12.18
C ILE A 64 -1.48 -1.29 -12.32
N GLY A 65 -2.39 -0.59 -11.64
CA GLY A 65 -3.84 -0.79 -11.71
C GLY A 65 -4.47 -0.58 -13.09
N PHE A 66 -3.85 0.25 -13.94
CA PHE A 66 -4.33 0.48 -15.30
C PHE A 66 -3.99 -0.67 -16.26
N PHE A 67 -3.03 -1.52 -15.90
CA PHE A 67 -2.64 -2.65 -16.73
C PHE A 67 -3.39 -3.91 -16.30
N PRO A 68 -3.97 -4.69 -17.23
CA PRO A 68 -4.68 -5.93 -16.89
C PRO A 68 -3.78 -6.98 -16.23
N PHE A 69 -2.47 -6.93 -16.47
CA PHE A 69 -1.46 -7.78 -15.83
C PHE A 69 -1.11 -7.35 -14.40
N GLY A 70 -1.63 -6.22 -13.93
CA GLY A 70 -1.31 -5.66 -12.61
C GLY A 70 -1.69 -6.56 -11.44
N ILE A 71 -2.63 -7.51 -11.63
CA ILE A 71 -3.01 -8.52 -10.62
C ILE A 71 -1.80 -9.33 -10.14
N PHE A 72 -0.83 -9.58 -11.02
CA PHE A 72 0.38 -10.34 -10.67
C PHE A 72 1.45 -9.48 -9.99
N PHE A 73 1.44 -8.17 -10.22
CA PHE A 73 2.45 -7.25 -9.70
C PHE A 73 2.04 -6.61 -8.36
N VAL A 74 0.73 -6.45 -8.10
CA VAL A 74 0.25 -5.82 -6.85
C VAL A 74 0.65 -6.61 -5.58
N PRO A 75 0.52 -7.95 -5.50
CA PRO A 75 0.90 -8.68 -4.29
C PRO A 75 2.41 -8.63 -3.96
N PRO A 76 3.34 -8.82 -4.92
CA PRO A 76 4.77 -8.64 -4.67
C PRO A 76 5.13 -7.22 -4.19
N VAL A 77 4.51 -6.20 -4.77
CA VAL A 77 4.75 -4.81 -4.35
C VAL A 77 4.23 -4.58 -2.93
N ALA A 78 3.05 -5.11 -2.58
CA ALA A 78 2.54 -5.06 -1.22
C ALA A 78 3.46 -5.76 -0.22
N ALA A 79 4.05 -6.90 -0.59
CA ALA A 79 5.02 -7.61 0.24
C ALA A 79 6.32 -6.80 0.44
N PHE A 80 6.82 -6.15 -0.62
CA PHE A 80 8.02 -5.30 -0.53
C PHE A 80 7.79 -4.08 0.37
N CYS A 81 6.59 -3.49 0.33
CA CYS A 81 6.18 -2.45 1.26
C CYS A 81 6.13 -2.96 2.71
N GLY A 82 5.53 -4.14 2.93
CA GLY A 82 5.53 -4.80 4.25
C GLY A 82 6.94 -5.06 4.79
N TYR A 83 7.85 -5.52 3.93
CA TYR A 83 9.26 -5.73 4.27
C TYR A 83 9.96 -4.45 4.74
N SER A 84 9.78 -3.35 4.00
CA SER A 84 10.34 -2.04 4.36
C SER A 84 9.81 -1.56 5.72
N TYR A 85 8.52 -1.79 6.00
CA TYR A 85 7.90 -1.49 7.29
C TYR A 85 8.47 -2.35 8.42
N GLY A 86 8.60 -3.66 8.22
CA GLY A 86 9.17 -4.59 9.20
C GLY A 86 10.59 -4.22 9.61
N ILE A 87 11.43 -3.82 8.65
CA ILE A 87 12.79 -3.34 8.94
C ILE A 87 12.76 -2.06 9.77
N SER A 88 11.99 -1.08 9.31
CA SER A 88 11.95 0.24 9.94
C SER A 88 11.45 0.15 11.37
N SER A 89 10.31 -0.51 11.58
CA SER A 89 9.72 -0.70 12.92
C SER A 89 10.65 -1.42 13.89
N THR A 90 11.36 -2.46 13.44
CA THR A 90 12.30 -3.21 14.28
C THR A 90 13.55 -2.39 14.61
N ALA A 91 14.10 -1.66 13.65
CA ALA A 91 15.26 -0.79 13.87
C ALA A 91 14.98 0.29 14.94
N PHE A 92 13.76 0.86 14.96
CA PHE A 92 13.35 1.81 16.00
C PHE A 92 13.05 1.15 17.34
N LEU A 93 12.50 -0.07 17.36
CA LEU A 93 12.25 -0.79 18.61
C LEU A 93 13.58 -1.10 19.34
N LEU A 94 14.66 -1.30 18.57
CA LEU A 94 16.01 -1.48 19.08
C LEU A 94 16.68 -0.18 19.56
N SER A 95 16.23 1.00 19.12
CA SER A 95 16.87 2.29 19.45
C SER A 95 16.49 2.86 20.83
N LYS A 96 15.73 2.14 21.65
CA LYS A 96 15.30 2.47 23.04
C LYS A 96 14.48 3.78 23.23
N ASP A 97 14.23 4.57 22.20
CA ASP A 97 13.37 5.76 22.27
C ASP A 97 11.89 5.42 22.04
N SER A 98 11.14 5.27 23.13
CA SER A 98 9.71 4.91 23.12
C SER A 98 8.81 5.96 22.44
N VAL A 99 9.16 7.24 22.54
CA VAL A 99 8.40 8.36 21.94
C VAL A 99 8.59 8.39 20.42
N MET A 100 9.84 8.24 19.95
CA MET A 100 10.14 8.13 18.51
C MET A 100 9.49 6.88 17.91
N PHE A 101 9.50 5.76 18.64
CA PHE A 101 8.83 4.54 18.21
C PHE A 101 7.32 4.73 18.02
N ALA A 102 6.62 5.37 18.97
CA ALA A 102 5.19 5.67 18.86
C ALA A 102 4.89 6.58 17.65
N HIS A 103 5.71 7.61 17.44
CA HIS A 103 5.54 8.53 16.31
C HIS A 103 5.75 7.85 14.94
N PHE A 104 6.85 7.12 14.78
CA PHE A 104 7.14 6.40 13.54
C PHE A 104 6.12 5.28 13.27
N SER A 105 5.68 4.55 14.30
CA SER A 105 4.68 3.48 14.11
C SER A 105 3.35 4.02 13.60
N VAL A 106 2.86 5.14 14.13
CA VAL A 106 1.63 5.80 13.62
C VAL A 106 1.81 6.28 12.18
N LYS A 107 2.96 6.90 11.87
CA LYS A 107 3.29 7.36 10.51
C LYS A 107 3.27 6.23 9.49
N TYR A 108 3.96 5.13 9.79
CA TYR A 108 4.02 3.99 8.88
C TYR A 108 2.70 3.19 8.82
N LEU A 109 1.89 3.22 9.89
CA LEU A 109 0.54 2.66 9.88
C LEU A 109 -0.37 3.43 8.92
N LEU A 110 -0.35 4.76 8.96
CA LEU A 110 -1.08 5.60 7.99
C LEU A 110 -0.61 5.35 6.56
N TYR A 111 0.70 5.22 6.35
CA TYR A 111 1.25 4.87 5.05
C TYR A 111 0.81 3.48 4.56
N THR A 112 0.75 2.51 5.47
CA THR A 112 0.25 1.16 5.18
C THR A 112 -1.21 1.18 4.76
N ILE A 113 -2.05 1.97 5.44
CA ILE A 113 -3.46 2.14 5.08
C ILE A 113 -3.58 2.72 3.66
N ALA A 114 -2.80 3.75 3.34
CA ALA A 114 -2.77 4.33 1.98
C ALA A 114 -2.41 3.27 0.93
N LEU A 115 -1.33 2.51 1.16
CA LEU A 115 -0.85 1.47 0.25
C LEU A 115 -1.87 0.34 0.06
N VAL A 116 -2.46 -0.17 1.14
CA VAL A 116 -3.45 -1.26 1.08
C VAL A 116 -4.68 -0.80 0.31
N LEU A 117 -5.15 0.43 0.53
CA LEU A 117 -6.28 1.01 -0.21
C LEU A 117 -5.96 1.12 -1.71
N SER A 118 -4.79 1.66 -2.07
CA SER A 118 -4.38 1.79 -3.47
C SER A 118 -4.15 0.42 -4.14
N ALA A 119 -3.60 -0.56 -3.42
CA ALA A 119 -3.42 -1.93 -3.90
C ALA A 119 -4.77 -2.63 -4.14
N CYS A 120 -5.71 -2.49 -3.22
CA CYS A 120 -7.06 -3.05 -3.36
C CYS A 120 -7.81 -2.44 -4.55
N ALA A 121 -7.75 -1.11 -4.69
CA ALA A 121 -8.35 -0.41 -5.81
C ALA A 121 -7.74 -0.88 -7.14
N SER A 122 -6.41 -1.06 -7.18
CA SER A 122 -5.68 -1.43 -8.39
C SER A 122 -6.00 -2.86 -8.81
N MET A 123 -6.00 -3.80 -7.86
CA MET A 123 -6.46 -5.17 -8.12
C MET A 123 -7.91 -5.23 -8.58
N HIS A 124 -8.80 -4.41 -8.01
CA HIS A 124 -10.20 -4.36 -8.42
C HIS A 124 -10.35 -3.86 -9.87
N LEU A 125 -9.63 -2.81 -10.24
CA LEU A 125 -9.61 -2.30 -11.61
C LEU A 125 -9.01 -3.32 -12.59
N CYS A 126 -7.86 -3.92 -12.27
CA CYS A 126 -7.23 -4.93 -13.11
C CYS A 126 -8.16 -6.13 -13.33
N PHE A 127 -8.82 -6.62 -12.27
CA PHE A 127 -9.74 -7.76 -12.36
C PHE A 127 -10.95 -7.47 -13.26
N ASN A 128 -11.54 -6.28 -13.13
CA ASN A 128 -12.65 -5.87 -13.98
C ASN A 128 -12.22 -5.67 -15.43
N THR A 129 -11.04 -5.10 -15.66
CA THR A 129 -10.47 -4.91 -17.01
C THR A 129 -10.14 -6.25 -17.67
N TYR A 130 -9.54 -7.17 -16.93
CA TYR A 130 -9.26 -8.54 -17.38
C TYR A 130 -10.56 -9.28 -17.75
N LYS A 131 -11.58 -9.21 -16.88
CA LYS A 131 -12.89 -9.80 -17.15
C LYS A 131 -13.58 -9.17 -18.36
N SER A 132 -13.46 -7.85 -18.54
CA SER A 132 -13.98 -7.13 -19.72
C SER A 132 -13.29 -7.56 -21.00
N SER A 133 -11.98 -7.78 -20.97
CA SER A 133 -11.20 -8.22 -22.13
C SER A 133 -11.59 -9.65 -22.54
N LYS A 134 -11.83 -10.53 -21.56
CA LYS A 134 -12.22 -11.92 -21.81
C LYS A 134 -13.68 -12.08 -22.26
N ASN A 135 -14.59 -11.18 -21.84
CA ASN A 135 -16.01 -11.23 -22.19
C ASN A 135 -16.57 -9.83 -22.52
N PRO A 136 -16.36 -9.31 -23.75
CA PRO A 136 -16.69 -7.94 -24.12
C PRO A 136 -18.20 -7.66 -24.21
N LYS A 137 -19.04 -8.70 -24.41
CA LYS A 137 -20.50 -8.55 -24.56
C LYS A 137 -21.25 -8.26 -23.26
N ILE A 138 -20.59 -8.32 -22.10
CA ILE A 138 -21.26 -8.31 -20.79
C ILE A 138 -21.27 -6.92 -20.12
N ILE A 139 -20.37 -6.00 -20.51
CA ILE A 139 -20.13 -4.77 -19.74
C ILE A 139 -20.55 -3.53 -20.52
N LEU A 140 -21.54 -2.81 -20.00
CA LEU A 140 -22.03 -1.55 -20.55
C LEU A 140 -20.97 -0.43 -20.38
N PRO A 141 -20.83 0.51 -21.34
CA PRO A 141 -19.85 1.59 -21.25
C PRO A 141 -20.03 2.48 -20.01
N ARG A 142 -21.27 2.66 -19.52
CA ARG A 142 -21.56 3.34 -18.25
C ARG A 142 -20.94 2.65 -17.03
N GLU A 143 -20.86 1.33 -17.05
CA GLU A 143 -20.29 0.54 -15.94
C GLU A 143 -18.77 0.67 -15.89
N LYS A 144 -18.11 0.75 -17.06
CA LYS A 144 -16.67 1.05 -17.16
C LYS A 144 -16.33 2.43 -16.60
N GLN A 145 -17.10 3.47 -16.96
CA GLN A 145 -16.91 4.81 -16.42
C GLN A 145 -17.07 4.85 -14.90
N ARG A 146 -18.08 4.16 -14.37
CA ARG A 146 -18.29 4.07 -12.92
C ARG A 146 -17.09 3.44 -12.19
N ILE A 147 -16.56 2.31 -12.69
CA ILE A 147 -15.41 1.63 -12.07
C ILE A 147 -14.17 2.54 -12.09
N LEU A 148 -13.96 3.28 -13.18
CA LEU A 148 -12.84 4.22 -13.30
C LEU A 148 -13.00 5.42 -12.35
N ILE A 149 -14.21 5.94 -12.18
CA ILE A 149 -14.50 6.99 -11.19
C ILE A 149 -14.28 6.48 -9.76
N GLU A 150 -14.78 5.29 -9.43
CA GLU A 150 -14.55 4.66 -8.12
C GLU A 150 -13.03 4.50 -7.85
N TYR A 151 -12.25 4.15 -8.88
CA TYR A 151 -10.80 4.04 -8.79
C TYR A 151 -10.09 5.38 -8.48
N ILE A 152 -10.50 6.47 -9.16
CA ILE A 152 -9.96 7.81 -8.91
C ILE A 152 -10.33 8.32 -7.52
N ILE A 153 -11.57 8.07 -7.07
CA ILE A 153 -12.02 8.46 -5.73
C ILE A 153 -11.20 7.74 -4.65
N ILE A 154 -10.96 6.44 -4.80
CA ILE A 154 -10.15 5.69 -3.81
C ILE A 154 -8.70 6.18 -3.81
N LEU A 155 -8.13 6.58 -4.95
CA LEU A 155 -6.82 7.24 -4.98
C LEU A 155 -6.84 8.53 -4.13
N LEU A 156 -7.81 9.41 -4.36
CA LEU A 156 -7.93 10.67 -3.61
C LEU A 156 -8.09 10.42 -2.10
N ILE A 157 -8.88 9.42 -1.72
CA ILE A 157 -9.04 9.01 -0.32
C ILE A 157 -7.74 8.42 0.24
N SER A 158 -6.95 7.67 -0.55
CA SER A 158 -5.66 7.12 -0.12
C SER A 158 -4.57 8.19 0.07
N PHE A 159 -4.72 9.36 -0.56
CA PHE A 159 -3.85 10.51 -0.33
C PHE A 159 -4.04 11.16 1.05
N LEU A 160 -5.21 10.98 1.67
CA LEU A 160 -5.57 11.55 2.97
C LEU A 160 -4.75 10.95 4.14
N PRO A 161 -4.63 9.62 4.30
CA PRO A 161 -3.73 9.05 5.29
C PRO A 161 -2.26 9.30 4.94
N LEU A 162 -1.90 9.41 3.65
CA LEU A 162 -0.54 9.78 3.24
C LEU A 162 -0.17 11.20 3.71
N SER A 163 -1.05 12.18 3.48
CA SER A 163 -0.82 13.57 3.89
C SER A 163 -0.80 13.73 5.41
N LEU A 164 -1.63 12.97 6.14
CA LEU A 164 -1.58 12.91 7.61
C LEU A 164 -0.27 12.29 8.11
N GLY A 165 0.20 11.20 7.49
CA GLY A 165 1.47 10.57 7.84
C GLY A 165 2.67 11.46 7.62
N VAL A 166 2.63 12.32 6.60
CA VAL A 166 3.65 13.36 6.35
C VAL A 166 3.48 14.55 7.31
N GLY A 167 2.24 14.95 7.61
CA GLY A 167 1.95 16.03 8.56
C GLY A 167 2.46 15.76 9.98
N LEU A 168 2.57 14.49 10.36
CA LEU A 168 3.19 14.08 11.62
C LEU A 168 4.69 14.46 11.69
N GLU A 169 5.42 14.56 10.57
CA GLU A 169 6.83 15.01 10.57
C GLU A 169 7.04 16.41 11.15
N PHE A 170 6.01 17.25 11.25
CA PHE A 170 6.12 18.61 11.81
C PHE A 170 6.14 18.65 13.33
N PHE A 171 5.76 17.57 14.01
CA PHE A 171 5.61 17.55 15.47
C PHE A 171 6.76 16.84 16.20
N THR A 172 7.83 16.48 15.48
CA THR A 172 9.08 15.86 15.99
C THR A 172 10.28 16.71 15.66
#